data_AF-A0A1U6J8H6-F1
#
_entry.id   AF-A0A1U6J8H6-F1
#
_cell.length_a   1.000
_cell.length_b   1.000
_cell.length_c   1.000
_cell.angle_alpha   90.00
_cell.angle_beta   90.00
_cell.angle_gamma   90.00
#
_symmetry.space_group_name_H-M   'P 1'
#
loop_
_entity.id
_entity.type
_entity.pdbx_description
1 polymer ?
#
loop_
_entity_poly.entity_id
_entity_poly.type
_entity_poly.pdbx_seq_one_letter_code
_entity_poly.pdbx_strand_id
1 'polypeptide(L)' 'MTGDLITANIKIKSTEYPCFSVSENSDNTDLEGNALINPSETREIHYVAEVPKTDATGQIEVTLTINGKNYSNKFLLDC' A
#
# COMPACT_ATOMS: atom_id res chain seq x y z
N MET A 1 -12.27 17.73 2.55
CA MET A 1 -11.40 16.66 2.02
C MET A 1 -11.03 15.79 3.22
N THR A 2 -11.83 14.76 3.48
CA THR A 2 -11.47 13.70 4.42
C THR A 2 -10.34 12.93 3.75
N GLY A 3 -9.09 13.20 4.13
CA GLY A 3 -7.98 12.37 3.69
C GLY A 3 -8.25 10.93 4.11
N ASP A 4 -7.90 9.97 3.26
CA ASP A 4 -8.06 8.57 3.57
C ASP A 4 -7.45 8.27 4.94
N LEU A 5 -8.21 7.55 5.78
CA LEU A 5 -7.83 7.27 7.16
C LEU A 5 -6.52 6.47 7.24
N ILE A 6 -6.24 5.72 6.18
CA ILE A 6 -5.05 4.90 5.98
C ILE A 6 -4.51 5.17 4.57
N THR A 7 -3.24 5.52 4.46
CA THR A 7 -2.53 5.66 3.18
C THR A 7 -1.17 4.97 3.25
N ALA A 8 -0.60 4.63 2.09
CA ALA A 8 0.74 4.10 2.01
C ALA A 8 1.56 4.79 0.92
N ASN A 9 2.87 4.83 1.12
CA ASN A 9 3.84 5.34 0.17
C ASN A 9 5.07 4.44 0.19
N ILE A 10 5.66 4.23 -0.98
CA ILE A 10 6.89 3.46 -1.13
C ILE A 10 8.00 4.41 -1.56
N LYS A 11 9.14 4.36 -0.87
CA LYS A 11 10.34 5.08 -1.23
C LYS A 11 11.41 4.10 -1.68
N ILE A 12 11.95 4.33 -2.86
CA ILE A 12 13.07 3.56 -3.42
C ILE A 12 14.18 4.52 -3.78
N LYS A 13 15.36 4.33 -3.18
CA LYS A 13 16.46 5.29 -3.24
C LYS A 13 16.00 6.69 -2.79
N SER A 14 15.89 7.64 -3.72
CA SER A 14 15.43 9.02 -3.49
C SER A 14 14.04 9.31 -4.04
N THR A 15 13.39 8.35 -4.71
CA THR A 15 12.10 8.54 -5.38
C THR A 15 10.98 7.98 -4.52
N GLU A 16 9.90 8.75 -4.39
CA GLU A 16 8.68 8.33 -3.71
C GLU A 16 7.60 7.98 -4.73
N TYR A 17 6.92 6.86 -4.47
CA TYR A 17 5.88 6.28 -5.30
C TYR A 17 4.61 6.17 -4.47
N PRO A 18 3.55 6.91 -4.81
CA PRO A 18 2.29 6.83 -4.10
C PRO A 18 1.66 5.45 -4.29
N CYS A 19 1.11 4.88 -3.23
CA CYS A 19 0.34 3.66 -3.34
C CYS A 19 -1.15 3.96 -3.55
N PHE A 20 -1.83 3.05 -4.23
CA PHE A 20 -3.28 2.94 -4.19
C PHE A 20 -3.67 1.62 -3.51
N SER A 21 -4.84 1.60 -2.88
CA SER A 21 -5.37 0.43 -2.19
C SER A 21 -6.27 -0.39 -3.10
N VAL A 22 -6.15 -1.71 -3.01
CA VAL A 22 -7.13 -2.67 -3.52
C VAL A 22 -7.46 -3.66 -2.40
N SER A 23 -8.71 -4.08 -2.29
CA SER A 23 -9.15 -5.02 -1.25
C SER A 23 -9.44 -6.37 -1.86
N GLU A 24 -9.15 -7.46 -1.15
CA GLU A 24 -9.65 -8.77 -1.55
C GLU A 24 -11.19 -8.79 -1.45
N ASN A 25 -11.84 -9.46 -2.40
CA ASN A 25 -13.25 -9.79 -2.27
C ASN A 25 -13.47 -10.86 -1.18
N SER A 26 -14.71 -11.07 -0.76
CA SER A 26 -15.03 -11.92 0.40
C SER A 26 -14.69 -13.42 0.23
N ASP A 27 -14.44 -13.88 -1.00
CA ASP A 27 -14.04 -15.26 -1.29
C ASP A 27 -12.56 -15.39 -1.69
N ASN A 28 -11.79 -14.29 -1.58
CA ASN A 28 -10.36 -14.18 -1.88
C ASN A 28 -9.99 -14.63 -3.32
N THR A 29 -10.88 -14.40 -4.28
CA THR A 29 -10.65 -14.75 -5.70
C THR A 29 -10.29 -13.54 -6.57
N ASP A 30 -10.56 -12.32 -6.13
CA ASP A 30 -10.38 -11.09 -6.92
C ASP A 30 -10.02 -9.87 -6.06
N LEU A 31 -9.53 -8.81 -6.73
CA LEU A 31 -9.14 -7.53 -6.13
C LEU A 31 -10.10 -6.40 -6.55
N GLU A 32 -10.67 -5.72 -5.56
CA GLU A 32 -11.64 -4.65 -5.72
C GLU A 32 -11.02 -3.29 -5.37
N GLY A 33 -10.94 -2.38 -6.35
CA GLY A 33 -10.35 -1.04 -6.13
C GLY A 33 -11.20 -0.06 -5.33
N ASN A 34 -12.53 -0.26 -5.26
CA ASN A 34 -13.47 0.58 -4.51
C ASN A 34 -14.39 -0.28 -3.63
N ALA A 35 -13.81 -1.21 -2.88
CA ALA A 35 -14.58 -2.11 -2.02
C ALA A 35 -15.28 -1.35 -0.89
N LEU A 36 -16.57 -1.65 -0.69
CA LEU A 36 -17.29 -1.24 0.51
C LEU A 36 -17.13 -2.34 1.56
N ILE A 37 -16.43 -2.03 2.64
CA ILE A 37 -16.21 -2.94 3.77
C ILE A 37 -17.29 -2.66 4.82
N ASN A 38 -18.08 -3.68 5.17
CA ASN A 38 -19.14 -3.52 6.15
C ASN A 38 -18.58 -3.34 7.58
N PRO A 39 -19.33 -2.69 8.49
CA PRO A 39 -18.94 -2.64 9.90
C PRO A 39 -18.68 -4.04 10.47
N SER A 40 -17.60 -4.19 11.23
CA SER A 40 -17.14 -5.46 11.83
C SER A 40 -16.72 -6.55 10.83
N GLU A 41 -16.75 -6.29 9.52
CA GLU A 41 -16.12 -7.13 8.51
C GLU A 41 -14.61 -6.92 8.55
N THR A 42 -13.86 -8.01 8.38
CA THR A 42 -12.40 -7.96 8.19
C THR A 42 -12.11 -8.35 6.76
N ARG A 43 -11.31 -7.53 6.07
CA ARG A 43 -10.80 -7.81 4.73
C ARG A 43 -9.31 -7.52 4.67
N GLU A 44 -8.63 -8.21 3.77
CA GLU A 44 -7.25 -7.90 3.43
C GLU A 44 -7.21 -6.76 2.41
N ILE A 45 -6.33 -5.77 2.67
CA ILE A 45 -6.12 -4.61 1.80
C ILE A 45 -4.66 -4.64 1.36
N HIS A 46 -4.46 -4.66 0.05
CA HIS A 46 -3.15 -4.56 -0.59
C HIS A 46 -2.90 -3.12 -1.01
N TYR A 47 -1.79 -2.55 -0.55
CA TYR A 47 -1.31 -1.26 -1.04
C TYR A 47 -0.27 -1.50 -2.13
N VAL A 48 -0.59 -1.06 -3.34
CA VAL A 48 0.22 -1.31 -4.55
C VAL A 48 0.76 0.00 -5.08
N ALA A 49 2.03 -0.01 -5.51
CA ALA A 49 2.64 1.11 -6.23
C ALA A 49 3.15 0.64 -7.59
N GLU A 50 2.94 1.47 -8.61
CA GLU A 50 3.55 1.29 -9.92
C GLU A 50 4.95 1.91 -9.91
N VAL A 51 5.96 1.06 -10.14
CA VAL A 51 7.37 1.47 -10.10
C VAL A 51 8.05 1.07 -11.41
N PRO A 52 8.86 1.95 -12.03
CA PRO A 52 9.71 1.59 -13.16
C PRO A 52 10.62 0.41 -12.81
N LYS A 53 10.71 -0.58 -13.70
CA LYS A 53 11.53 -1.80 -13.48
C LYS A 53 13.00 -1.49 -13.13
N THR A 54 13.55 -0.39 -13.65
CA THR A 54 14.92 0.07 -13.36
C THR A 54 15.13 0.51 -11.91
N ASP A 55 14.04 0.88 -11.24
CA ASP A 55 14.04 1.34 -9.86
C ASP A 55 13.62 0.25 -8.87
N ALA A 56 13.04 -0.86 -9.34
CA ALA A 56 12.54 -1.95 -8.52
C ALA A 56 13.64 -2.87 -7.92
N THR A 57 14.79 -2.31 -7.51
CA THR A 57 15.92 -3.06 -6.92
C THR A 57 16.50 -2.35 -5.71
N GLY A 58 17.02 -3.12 -4.74
CA GLY A 58 17.74 -2.59 -3.58
C GLY A 58 16.84 -2.32 -2.37
N GLN A 59 17.23 -1.33 -1.54
CA GLN A 59 16.49 -1.02 -0.32
C GLN A 59 15.21 -0.24 -0.65
N ILE A 60 14.09 -0.75 -0.16
CA ILE A 60 12.78 -0.11 -0.20
C ILE A 60 12.36 0.28 1.21
N GLU A 61 11.85 1.49 1.37
CA GLU A 61 11.18 1.93 2.59
C GLU A 61 9.67 2.04 2.33
N VAL A 62 8.89 1.26 3.06
CA VAL A 62 7.43 1.32 3.01
C VAL A 62 6.97 2.14 4.21
N THR A 63 6.14 3.16 3.96
CA THR A 63 5.50 3.96 5.02
C THR A 63 4.00 3.81 4.93
N LEU A 64 3.38 3.36 6.03
CA LEU A 64 1.94 3.34 6.25
C LEU A 64 1.57 4.49 7.18
N THR A 65 0.62 5.32 6.78
CA THR A 65 0.08 6.41 7.59
C THR A 65 -1.33 6.04 8.03
N ILE A 66 -1.55 5.93 9.34
CA ILE A 66 -2.87 5.66 9.94
C ILE A 66 -3.23 6.84 10.82
N ASN A 67 -4.36 7.50 10.57
CA ASN A 67 -4.80 8.68 11.34
C ASN A 67 -3.70 9.76 11.45
N GLY A 68 -2.95 9.98 10.36
CA GLY A 68 -1.83 10.93 10.32
C GLY A 68 -0.56 10.49 11.04
N LYS A 69 -0.51 9.29 11.63
CA LYS A 69 0.68 8.72 12.25
C LYS A 69 1.40 7.76 11.31
N ASN A 70 2.71 7.94 11.16
CA ASN A 70 3.53 7.14 10.27
C ASN A 70 4.12 5.91 10.96
N TYR A 71 4.12 4.80 10.24
CA TYR A 71 4.77 3.53 10.56
C TYR A 71 5.60 3.16 9.34
N SER A 72 6.91 2.99 9.50
CA SER A 72 7.76 2.64 8.38
C SER A 72 8.62 1.41 8.67
N ASN A 73 8.91 0.68 7.59
CA ASN A 73 9.85 -0.44 7.63
C ASN A 73 10.67 -0.45 6.33
N LYS A 74 11.88 -1.02 6.43
CA LYS A 74 12.82 -1.11 5.31
C LYS A 74 13.02 -2.56 4.94
N PHE A 75 12.94 -2.84 3.65
CA PHE A 75 13.12 -4.15 3.06
C PHE A 75 14.27 -4.09 2.05
N LEU A 76 14.99 -5.20 1.90
CA LEU A 76 15.91 -5.39 0.79
C LEU A 76 15.17 -6.23 -0.24
N LEU A 77 14.99 -5.67 -1.44
CA LEU A 77 14.49 -6.40 -2.59
C LEU A 77 15.68 -6.96 -3.36
N ASP A 78 15.90 -8.25 -3.14
CA ASP A 78 16.77 -9.06 -3.98
C ASP A 78 15.97 -9.47 -5.22
N CYS A 79 16.44 -9.10 -6.40
CA CYS A 79 15.83 -9.46 -7.69
C CYS A 79 16.59 -10.57 -8.38
#